data_AF-A0A9D7FH96-F1
#
_entry.id   AF-A0A9D7FH96-F1
#
_cell.length_a   1.000
_cell.length_b   1.000
_cell.length_c   1.000
_cell.angle_alpha   90.00
_cell.angle_beta   90.00
_cell.angle_gamma   90.00
#
_symmetry.space_group_name_H-M   'P 1'
#
loop_
_entity.id
_entity.type
_entity.pdbx_description
1 polymer ?
#
loop_
_entity_poly.entity_id
_entity_poly.type
_entity_poly.pdbx_seq_one_letter_code
_entity_poly.pdbx_strand_id
1 'polypeptide(L)'
;MKKNYFSDLIRSLQLVILLLCFSGANAQVEFRYLTGFGTALYDINDSGYAIQGGGVYSFLLNSTTPMDTDATSLVGINNNGDLIGTMPIVIAGTTLNQPGYKKNGVWHPMGYFPGATVDASVYQGQISENGNYITGQMSIDCCNSQAYLYDVDAGVIEEISDPANEYSAGYCVNDSGILGGWYDPLPSGTMRVPAYMRTGSVITSVPAALPTLSTVNQVSAINNSNVMVGDRDGVPFIYDLTTDTYTTFQVPAGYENATFTSISDNGIAVGYGQITFPSIVRDAIVYHPSLGAQPVLLRTVLAAHGIDSVSTFDGLLGTAIAISPDGNFICGWENAFVAFASGWVINFSDSLISDCYATCPQDIVDVSLTGPKVINYTIPPITCSGNPSASVVLASGLASGSLFPIGTTLVEYNLVDSNGTILNSCSFSVVLTDNYCEPSSINNVAEPITLVSVADLNNTSSESSVLDYEDFTSIIGNVEIDSSYTATFKGLTNGNYENFFRVYVDWNQDGYFNDSDEKYDMGSVTNSTGIDTIQTTGTLAVPSNALVGLTTMRVIKNYLNIHFSLHD
;
A
#
# COMPACT_ATOMS: atom_id res chain seq x y z
N MET A 1 72.30 41.76 40.51
CA MET A 1 70.91 41.24 40.49
C MET A 1 70.21 41.77 39.26
N LYS A 2 70.26 41.01 38.16
CA LYS A 2 69.51 41.26 36.92
C LYS A 2 68.89 39.92 36.54
N LYS A 3 67.59 39.75 36.75
CA LYS A 3 66.85 38.57 36.30
C LYS A 3 66.44 38.79 34.86
N ASN A 4 66.91 37.91 33.99
CA ASN A 4 66.64 37.88 32.56
C ASN A 4 65.16 37.51 32.30
N TYR A 5 64.50 38.36 31.53
CA TYR A 5 63.20 38.12 30.89
C TYR A 5 63.36 37.21 29.66
N PHE A 6 63.71 35.94 29.88
CA PHE A 6 63.83 34.93 28.81
C PHE A 6 63.42 33.54 29.31
N SER A 7 62.21 33.41 29.86
CA SER A 7 61.57 32.10 30.05
C SER A 7 60.09 32.05 29.70
N ASP A 8 59.42 33.19 29.44
CA ASP A 8 57.97 33.22 29.16
C ASP A 8 57.61 33.56 27.71
N LEU A 9 58.60 33.54 26.79
CA LEU A 9 58.41 33.78 25.35
C LEU A 9 58.54 32.51 24.47
N ILE A 10 58.63 31.32 25.09
CA ILE A 10 58.64 30.01 24.38
C ILE A 10 57.65 29.03 25.06
N ARG A 11 56.54 29.55 25.59
CA ARG A 11 55.35 28.74 25.94
C ARG A 11 54.04 29.30 25.39
N SER A 12 54.14 30.33 24.56
CA SER A 12 53.03 31.08 23.97
C SER A 12 53.00 30.97 22.43
N LEU A 13 53.67 29.94 21.87
CA LEU A 13 53.69 29.66 20.42
C LEU A 13 53.49 28.16 20.06
N GLN A 14 52.79 27.40 20.92
CA GLN A 14 52.35 26.02 20.62
C GLN A 14 50.95 25.68 21.18
N LEU A 15 50.06 26.66 21.31
CA LEU A 15 48.68 26.42 21.77
C LEU A 15 47.66 27.32 21.07
N VAL A 16 47.75 27.45 19.74
CA VAL A 16 46.77 28.20 18.91
C VAL A 16 46.31 27.44 17.65
N ILE A 17 46.63 26.15 17.48
CA ILE A 17 46.01 25.34 16.40
C ILE A 17 45.75 23.92 16.92
N LEU A 18 44.61 23.72 17.60
CA LEU A 18 43.80 22.48 17.52
C LEU A 18 42.46 22.63 18.29
N LEU A 19 41.71 23.70 18.04
CA LEU A 19 40.27 23.69 18.27
C LEU A 19 39.64 24.13 16.95
N LEU A 20 39.01 23.17 16.27
CA LEU A 20 38.04 23.24 15.15
C LEU A 20 38.23 22.03 14.21
N CYS A 21 38.12 20.83 14.78
CA CYS A 21 37.65 19.63 14.06
C CYS A 21 36.76 18.83 15.02
N PHE A 22 35.75 19.48 15.61
CA PHE A 22 34.49 18.79 15.81
C PHE A 22 33.76 18.89 14.48
N SER A 23 34.12 18.02 13.53
CA SER A 23 33.11 17.55 12.61
C SER A 23 32.11 16.84 13.50
N GLY A 24 30.99 17.50 13.83
CA GLY A 24 29.78 16.74 14.04
C GLY A 24 29.65 15.91 12.78
N ALA A 25 29.95 14.61 12.88
CA ALA A 25 29.56 13.68 11.84
C ALA A 25 28.04 13.76 11.84
N ASN A 26 27.48 14.58 10.94
CA ASN A 26 26.08 14.40 10.59
C ASN A 26 26.02 12.94 10.13
N ALA A 27 25.28 12.12 10.87
CA ALA A 27 25.10 10.74 10.47
C ALA A 27 24.43 10.78 9.08
N GLN A 28 25.19 10.35 8.07
CA GLN A 28 24.74 10.39 6.69
C GLN A 28 24.09 9.04 6.40
N VAL A 29 22.91 9.05 5.78
CA VAL A 29 22.32 7.82 5.23
C VAL A 29 23.35 7.14 4.32
N GLU A 30 23.61 5.87 4.56
CA GLU A 30 24.60 5.11 3.82
C GLU A 30 23.93 3.94 3.10
N PHE A 31 24.03 3.91 1.77
CA PHE A 31 23.59 2.81 0.92
C PHE A 31 24.80 1.98 0.48
N ARG A 32 24.70 0.66 0.60
CA ARG A 32 25.72 -0.28 0.11
C ARG A 32 25.12 -1.32 -0.79
N TYR A 33 25.76 -1.49 -1.94
CA TYR A 33 25.42 -2.50 -2.93
C TYR A 33 26.47 -3.62 -2.90
N LEU A 34 26.01 -4.86 -2.74
CA LEU A 34 26.84 -6.03 -2.53
C LEU A 34 26.88 -6.87 -3.80
N THR A 35 27.91 -6.69 -4.63
CA THR A 35 28.06 -7.46 -5.87
C THR A 35 28.63 -8.84 -5.61
N GLY A 36 28.10 -9.85 -6.30
CA GLY A 36 28.64 -11.21 -6.26
C GLY A 36 27.55 -12.27 -6.15
N PHE A 37 27.96 -13.52 -6.30
CA PHE A 37 27.06 -14.65 -6.14
C PHE A 37 26.69 -14.83 -4.65
N GLY A 38 25.39 -14.98 -4.36
CA GLY A 38 24.89 -15.25 -3.01
C GLY A 38 24.97 -14.07 -2.03
N THR A 39 25.01 -12.83 -2.52
CA THR A 39 25.08 -11.63 -1.67
C THR A 39 23.73 -11.06 -1.28
N ALA A 40 22.62 -11.60 -1.81
CA ALA A 40 21.27 -11.26 -1.37
C ALA A 40 21.14 -11.40 0.15
N LEU A 41 20.64 -10.35 0.80
CA LEU A 41 20.47 -10.31 2.24
C LEU A 41 19.05 -10.75 2.62
N TYR A 42 18.89 -11.58 3.65
CA TYR A 42 17.61 -12.20 4.05
C TYR A 42 17.03 -11.62 5.34
N ASP A 43 17.89 -11.11 6.22
CA ASP A 43 17.53 -10.60 7.54
C ASP A 43 18.62 -9.63 8.05
N ILE A 44 18.32 -8.77 9.03
CA ILE A 44 19.27 -7.80 9.61
C ILE A 44 18.89 -7.38 11.04
N ASN A 45 19.90 -7.25 11.93
CA ASN A 45 19.71 -6.79 13.30
C ASN A 45 20.20 -5.35 13.56
N ASP A 46 19.97 -4.83 14.76
CA ASP A 46 20.31 -3.44 15.14
C ASP A 46 21.82 -3.14 15.13
N SER A 47 22.65 -4.19 15.17
CA SER A 47 24.11 -4.05 15.08
C SER A 47 24.61 -4.02 13.62
N GLY A 48 23.70 -4.07 12.64
CA GLY A 48 24.02 -4.09 11.21
C GLY A 48 24.65 -5.41 10.77
N TYR A 49 24.36 -6.52 11.46
CA TYR A 49 24.69 -7.86 10.98
C TYR A 49 23.53 -8.40 10.15
N ALA A 50 23.81 -8.77 8.91
CA ALA A 50 22.81 -9.26 7.97
C ALA A 50 23.09 -10.70 7.52
N ILE A 51 22.03 -11.48 7.34
CA ILE A 51 22.12 -12.85 6.85
C ILE A 51 22.19 -12.86 5.32
N GLN A 52 23.08 -13.69 4.76
CA GLN A 52 23.11 -14.02 3.34
C GLN A 52 23.49 -15.49 3.15
N GLY A 53 23.29 -16.03 1.95
CA GLY A 53 23.51 -17.46 1.69
C GLY A 53 24.93 -17.96 2.02
N GLY A 54 25.94 -17.09 1.96
CA GLY A 54 27.33 -17.42 2.30
C GLY A 54 27.75 -17.23 3.76
N GLY A 55 26.92 -16.63 4.62
CA GLY A 55 27.31 -16.30 5.99
C GLY A 55 26.64 -15.04 6.54
N VAL A 56 27.33 -14.37 7.46
CA VAL A 56 26.84 -13.16 8.13
C VAL A 56 27.64 -11.96 7.64
N TYR A 57 26.99 -11.05 6.92
CA TYR A 57 27.56 -9.76 6.51
C TYR A 57 27.59 -8.79 7.69
N SER A 58 28.68 -8.04 7.85
CA SER A 58 28.78 -6.95 8.81
C SER A 58 28.79 -5.61 8.08
N PHE A 59 27.80 -4.76 8.37
CA PHE A 59 27.78 -3.38 7.88
C PHE A 59 28.95 -2.57 8.42
N LEU A 60 29.37 -2.74 9.67
CA LEU A 60 30.52 -1.98 10.17
C LEU A 60 31.82 -2.35 9.43
N LEU A 61 32.06 -3.65 9.21
CA LEU A 61 33.31 -4.14 8.65
C LEU A 61 33.31 -4.24 7.12
N ASN A 62 32.15 -4.07 6.48
CA ASN A 62 31.94 -4.30 5.05
C ASN A 62 32.50 -5.65 4.57
N SER A 63 32.25 -6.71 5.34
CA SER A 63 32.77 -8.05 5.05
C SER A 63 31.86 -9.14 5.59
N THR A 64 32.02 -10.33 5.03
CA THR A 64 31.21 -11.51 5.37
C THR A 64 32.02 -12.47 6.21
N THR A 65 31.48 -12.83 7.38
CA THR A 65 31.94 -14.00 8.12
C THR A 65 31.29 -15.23 7.50
N PRO A 66 32.07 -16.24 7.03
CA PRO A 66 31.50 -17.44 6.44
C PRO A 66 30.57 -18.19 7.40
N MET A 67 29.54 -18.84 6.85
CA MET A 67 28.69 -19.76 7.61
C MET A 67 29.51 -20.88 8.26
N ASP A 68 29.14 -21.30 9.47
CA ASP A 68 29.78 -22.43 10.14
C ASP A 68 29.52 -23.74 9.38
N THR A 69 30.46 -24.69 9.49
CA THR A 69 30.34 -26.00 8.82
C THR A 69 29.24 -26.89 9.38
N ASP A 70 28.73 -26.57 10.57
CA ASP A 70 27.62 -27.31 11.21
C ASP A 70 26.27 -26.97 10.58
N ALA A 71 26.15 -25.82 9.91
CA ALA A 71 24.96 -25.38 9.20
C ALA A 71 25.05 -25.68 7.70
N THR A 72 23.90 -25.94 7.09
CA THR A 72 23.73 -26.08 5.64
C THR A 72 23.09 -24.86 5.00
N SER A 73 22.42 -24.01 5.79
CA SER A 73 21.90 -22.70 5.36
C SER A 73 21.78 -21.76 6.56
N LEU A 74 21.67 -20.46 6.29
CA LEU A 74 21.27 -19.43 7.25
C LEU A 74 19.99 -18.76 6.76
N VAL A 75 19.11 -18.43 7.69
CA VAL A 75 17.80 -17.84 7.42
C VAL A 75 17.61 -16.50 8.13
N GLY A 76 17.91 -16.44 9.43
CA GLY A 76 17.61 -15.26 10.25
C GLY A 76 18.58 -15.03 11.42
N ILE A 77 18.51 -13.85 12.01
CA ILE A 77 19.33 -13.35 13.11
C ILE A 77 18.50 -12.46 14.04
N ASN A 78 18.70 -12.57 15.36
CA ASN A 78 18.14 -11.61 16.32
C ASN A 78 19.19 -10.60 16.84
N ASN A 79 18.76 -9.68 17.69
CA ASN A 79 19.66 -8.70 18.33
C ASN A 79 20.68 -9.31 19.30
N ASN A 80 20.45 -10.52 19.80
CA ASN A 80 21.47 -11.25 20.58
C ASN A 80 22.57 -11.85 19.71
N GLY A 81 22.39 -11.85 18.37
CA GLY A 81 23.28 -12.52 17.43
C GLY A 81 23.06 -14.03 17.35
N ASP A 82 21.94 -14.53 17.89
CA ASP A 82 21.52 -15.91 17.67
C ASP A 82 21.12 -16.08 16.20
N LEU A 83 21.50 -17.21 15.61
CA LEU A 83 21.23 -17.50 14.20
C LEU A 83 20.24 -18.64 14.07
N ILE A 84 19.46 -18.63 13.00
CA ILE A 84 18.64 -19.79 12.59
C ILE A 84 18.97 -20.21 11.17
N GLY A 85 18.75 -21.49 10.88
CA GLY A 85 19.14 -22.09 9.62
C GLY A 85 19.05 -23.60 9.66
N THR A 86 19.37 -24.28 8.57
CA THR A 86 19.27 -25.74 8.54
C THR A 86 20.58 -26.40 8.94
N MET A 87 20.49 -27.60 9.50
CA MET A 87 21.61 -28.49 9.84
C MET A 87 21.44 -29.84 9.14
N PRO A 88 22.51 -30.61 8.90
CA PRO A 88 22.37 -31.94 8.31
C PRO A 88 21.75 -32.94 9.33
N ILE A 89 20.93 -33.86 8.84
CA ILE A 89 20.44 -35.03 9.57
C ILE A 89 20.48 -36.26 8.67
N VAL A 90 20.71 -37.46 9.22
CA VAL A 90 20.63 -38.71 8.45
C VAL A 90 19.39 -39.49 8.86
N ILE A 91 18.45 -39.66 7.92
CA ILE A 91 17.22 -40.45 8.09
C ILE A 91 17.25 -41.60 7.08
N ALA A 92 17.16 -42.84 7.56
CA ALA A 92 17.17 -44.05 6.73
C ALA A 92 18.35 -44.14 5.73
N GLY A 93 19.51 -43.55 6.07
CA GLY A 93 20.71 -43.52 5.21
C GLY A 93 20.76 -42.36 4.21
N THR A 94 19.73 -41.51 4.17
CA THR A 94 19.67 -40.29 3.35
C THR A 94 20.01 -39.07 4.21
N THR A 95 20.89 -38.19 3.72
CA THR A 95 21.17 -36.90 4.35
C THR A 95 20.10 -35.89 3.95
N LEU A 96 19.40 -35.35 4.94
CA LEU A 96 18.38 -34.30 4.81
C LEU A 96 18.80 -33.06 5.61
N ASN A 97 17.97 -32.01 5.54
CA ASN A 97 18.14 -30.77 6.30
C ASN A 97 17.09 -30.70 7.41
N GLN A 98 17.51 -30.65 8.67
CA GLN A 98 16.64 -30.37 9.82
C GLN A 98 16.72 -28.89 10.21
N PRO A 99 15.70 -28.34 10.89
CA PRO A 99 15.82 -27.02 11.48
C PRO A 99 16.83 -27.00 12.63
N GLY A 100 17.47 -25.86 12.84
CA GLY A 100 18.48 -25.68 13.88
C GLY A 100 18.76 -24.20 14.16
N TYR A 101 19.41 -23.96 15.29
CA TYR A 101 19.74 -22.60 15.73
C TYR A 101 21.10 -22.54 16.39
N LYS A 102 21.76 -21.39 16.28
CA LYS A 102 23.02 -21.08 16.95
C LYS A 102 22.75 -20.15 18.11
N LYS A 103 23.02 -20.59 19.33
CA LYS A 103 22.91 -19.78 20.56
C LYS A 103 24.21 -19.90 21.34
N ASN A 104 24.73 -18.79 21.85
CA ASN A 104 26.03 -18.75 22.55
C ASN A 104 27.19 -19.38 21.74
N GLY A 105 27.17 -19.23 20.41
CA GLY A 105 28.21 -19.75 19.54
C GLY A 105 28.09 -21.24 19.16
N VAL A 106 27.08 -21.96 19.66
CA VAL A 106 26.91 -23.41 19.44
C VAL A 106 25.64 -23.68 18.65
N TRP A 107 25.73 -24.56 17.65
CA TRP A 107 24.57 -25.02 16.88
C TRP A 107 23.83 -26.15 17.59
N HIS A 108 22.50 -26.04 17.60
CA HIS A 108 21.58 -26.96 18.24
C HIS A 108 20.54 -27.44 17.20
N PRO A 109 20.37 -28.77 17.02
CA PRO A 109 19.32 -29.30 16.17
C PRO A 109 17.96 -29.23 16.87
N MET A 110 16.91 -28.91 16.10
CA MET A 110 15.52 -28.92 16.58
C MET A 110 14.80 -30.24 16.27
N GLY A 111 15.25 -30.96 15.24
CA GLY A 111 14.63 -32.20 14.77
C GLY A 111 13.35 -31.97 13.95
N TYR A 112 12.64 -33.07 13.68
CA TYR A 112 11.37 -33.08 12.94
C TYR A 112 10.20 -33.43 13.86
N PHE A 113 8.97 -33.21 13.38
CA PHE A 113 7.79 -33.79 13.99
C PHE A 113 7.91 -35.32 14.12
N PRO A 114 7.32 -35.92 15.17
CA PRO A 114 7.31 -37.38 15.34
C PRO A 114 6.74 -38.09 14.10
N GLY A 115 7.47 -39.09 13.58
CA GLY A 115 7.03 -39.89 12.43
C GLY A 115 7.49 -39.38 11.06
N ALA A 116 8.34 -38.34 11.01
CA ALA A 116 8.86 -37.81 9.76
C ALA A 116 9.58 -38.87 8.89
N THR A 117 9.34 -38.80 7.58
CA THR A 117 9.88 -39.71 6.57
C THR A 117 11.02 -39.06 5.77
N VAL A 118 11.57 -39.79 4.79
CA VAL A 118 12.61 -39.22 3.90
C VAL A 118 12.09 -38.12 2.97
N ASP A 119 10.78 -38.01 2.81
CA ASP A 119 10.12 -37.01 1.98
C ASP A 119 9.73 -35.75 2.78
N ALA A 120 10.07 -35.69 4.06
CA ALA A 120 9.80 -34.55 4.93
C ALA A 120 10.60 -33.31 4.51
N SER A 121 9.99 -32.14 4.65
CA SER A 121 10.53 -30.84 4.27
C SER A 121 10.46 -29.85 5.43
N VAL A 122 11.33 -28.84 5.42
CA VAL A 122 11.34 -27.77 6.41
C VAL A 122 11.64 -26.44 5.74
N TYR A 123 10.94 -25.42 6.23
CA TYR A 123 11.21 -24.02 5.98
C TYR A 123 11.25 -23.31 7.34
N GLN A 124 12.27 -22.48 7.57
CA GLN A 124 12.37 -21.69 8.79
C GLN A 124 11.89 -20.27 8.53
N GLY A 125 11.16 -19.71 9.49
CA GLY A 125 10.72 -18.32 9.48
C GLY A 125 11.71 -17.45 10.26
N GLN A 126 11.37 -17.15 11.51
CA GLN A 126 12.06 -16.20 12.36
C GLN A 126 12.41 -16.80 13.73
N ILE A 127 13.42 -16.22 14.39
CA ILE A 127 13.70 -16.35 15.82
C ILE A 127 13.30 -15.06 16.55
N SER A 128 12.63 -15.18 17.69
CA SER A 128 12.23 -14.01 18.49
C SER A 128 13.45 -13.25 19.03
N GLU A 129 13.27 -11.97 19.35
CA GLU A 129 14.35 -11.10 19.84
C GLU A 129 14.89 -11.54 21.21
N ASN A 130 14.04 -12.11 22.05
CA ASN A 130 14.45 -12.75 23.30
C ASN A 130 15.15 -14.12 23.08
N GLY A 131 15.15 -14.66 21.86
CA GLY A 131 15.78 -15.93 21.49
C GLY A 131 15.12 -17.17 22.10
N ASN A 132 13.86 -17.06 22.53
CA ASN A 132 13.12 -18.15 23.17
C ASN A 132 12.21 -18.92 22.21
N TYR A 133 11.82 -18.31 21.10
CA TYR A 133 10.85 -18.89 20.17
C TYR A 133 11.40 -18.89 18.75
N ILE A 134 11.22 -20.00 18.04
CA ILE A 134 11.56 -20.14 16.62
C ILE A 134 10.34 -20.71 15.89
N THR A 135 10.01 -20.14 14.74
CA THR A 135 8.89 -20.59 13.90
C THR A 135 9.36 -21.10 12.54
N GLY A 136 8.48 -21.83 11.87
CA GLY A 136 8.63 -22.19 10.47
C GLY A 136 7.43 -22.96 9.95
N GLN A 137 7.68 -23.71 8.88
CA GLN A 137 6.78 -24.69 8.32
C GLN A 137 7.52 -26.03 8.20
N MET A 138 6.86 -27.13 8.53
CA MET A 138 7.45 -28.46 8.45
C MET A 138 6.43 -29.49 8.02
N SER A 139 6.88 -30.48 7.23
CA SER A 139 6.08 -31.65 6.86
C SER A 139 6.57 -32.92 7.54
N ILE A 140 5.66 -33.86 7.74
CA ILE A 140 5.98 -35.24 8.19
C ILE A 140 6.31 -36.13 6.96
N ASP A 141 5.74 -35.80 5.81
CA ASP A 141 5.90 -36.53 4.54
C ASP A 141 5.86 -35.57 3.33
N CYS A 142 5.57 -36.11 2.14
CA CYS A 142 5.52 -35.37 0.88
C CYS A 142 4.44 -34.29 0.81
N CYS A 143 3.40 -34.38 1.64
CA CYS A 143 2.09 -33.95 1.20
C CYS A 143 1.31 -33.15 2.25
N ASN A 144 1.80 -33.00 3.48
CA ASN A 144 1.16 -32.15 4.50
C ASN A 144 2.20 -31.28 5.21
N SER A 145 2.03 -29.96 5.21
CA SER A 145 2.96 -29.02 5.85
C SER A 145 2.27 -28.10 6.83
N GLN A 146 2.72 -28.08 8.08
CA GLN A 146 2.11 -27.30 9.15
C GLN A 146 3.11 -26.29 9.72
N ALA A 147 2.57 -25.20 10.28
CA ALA A 147 3.33 -24.26 11.07
C ALA A 147 3.84 -24.95 12.34
N TYR A 148 4.97 -24.49 12.86
CA TYR A 148 5.46 -24.94 14.15
C TYR A 148 5.93 -23.78 15.02
N LEU A 149 5.87 -23.98 16.33
CA LEU A 149 6.56 -23.16 17.31
C LEU A 149 7.55 -24.03 18.07
N TYR A 150 8.81 -23.62 18.12
CA TYR A 150 9.83 -24.25 18.94
C TYR A 150 10.16 -23.38 20.14
N ASP A 151 9.98 -23.93 21.33
CA ASP A 151 10.42 -23.33 22.59
C ASP A 151 11.87 -23.77 22.86
N VAL A 152 12.79 -22.79 22.83
CA VAL A 152 14.23 -23.00 22.95
C VAL A 152 14.62 -23.50 24.35
N ASP A 153 13.92 -23.05 25.39
CA ASP A 153 14.23 -23.41 26.77
C ASP A 153 13.66 -24.79 27.11
N ALA A 154 12.45 -25.09 26.63
CA ALA A 154 11.82 -26.40 26.79
C ALA A 154 12.45 -27.47 25.89
N GLY A 155 13.03 -27.07 24.75
CA GLY A 155 13.52 -27.98 23.72
C GLY A 155 12.39 -28.77 23.04
N VAL A 156 11.21 -28.14 22.91
CA VAL A 156 9.99 -28.78 22.40
C VAL A 156 9.52 -28.07 21.15
N ILE A 157 9.22 -28.85 20.12
CA ILE A 157 8.52 -28.38 18.92
C ILE A 157 7.02 -28.70 19.05
N GLU A 158 6.20 -27.67 18.92
CA GLU A 158 4.75 -27.78 18.84
C GLU A 158 4.33 -27.65 17.38
N GLU A 159 3.58 -28.64 16.87
CA GLU A 159 2.84 -28.52 15.62
C GLU A 159 1.61 -27.63 15.86
N ILE A 160 1.47 -26.56 15.07
CA ILE A 160 0.30 -25.70 15.11
C ILE A 160 -0.61 -26.07 13.94
N SER A 161 -1.60 -26.93 14.20
CA SER A 161 -2.48 -27.45 13.16
C SER A 161 -3.95 -27.49 13.58
N ASP A 162 -4.84 -27.28 12.62
CA ASP A 162 -6.28 -27.55 12.77
C ASP A 162 -6.57 -28.84 11.98
N PRO A 163 -7.31 -29.82 12.52
CA PRO A 163 -7.72 -31.00 11.77
C PRO A 163 -8.46 -30.70 10.46
N ALA A 164 -9.03 -29.51 10.30
CA ALA A 164 -9.67 -29.04 9.07
C ALA A 164 -8.70 -28.47 8.03
N ASN A 165 -7.45 -28.17 8.41
CA ASN A 165 -6.47 -27.49 7.56
C ASN A 165 -5.41 -28.47 7.02
N GLU A 166 -5.23 -28.53 5.70
CA GLU A 166 -4.18 -29.34 5.07
C GLU A 166 -2.80 -28.68 5.19
N TYR A 167 -2.77 -27.34 5.15
CA TYR A 167 -1.52 -26.57 5.18
C TYR A 167 -1.57 -25.38 6.12
N SER A 168 -0.42 -25.10 6.75
CA SER A 168 -0.17 -23.84 7.43
C SER A 168 1.33 -23.52 7.45
N ALA A 169 1.68 -22.25 7.62
CA ALA A 169 3.07 -21.81 7.76
C ALA A 169 3.17 -20.67 8.77
N GLY A 170 4.22 -20.67 9.60
CA GLY A 170 4.61 -19.55 10.43
C GLY A 170 5.90 -18.91 9.90
N TYR A 171 5.84 -17.63 9.55
CA TYR A 171 6.95 -16.87 8.97
C TYR A 171 7.65 -15.98 9.98
N CYS A 172 6.91 -15.47 10.95
CA CYS A 172 7.42 -14.53 11.96
C CYS A 172 6.95 -14.92 13.35
N VAL A 173 7.70 -14.51 14.38
CA VAL A 173 7.36 -14.76 15.79
C VAL A 173 7.87 -13.64 16.68
N ASN A 174 7.05 -13.18 17.62
CA ASN A 174 7.45 -12.18 18.61
C ASN A 174 7.87 -12.79 19.95
N ASP A 175 8.30 -11.96 20.89
CA ASP A 175 8.78 -12.40 22.21
C ASP A 175 7.71 -13.04 23.10
N SER A 176 6.43 -12.89 22.73
CA SER A 176 5.31 -13.54 23.41
C SER A 176 4.96 -14.91 22.81
N GLY A 177 5.69 -15.37 21.79
CA GLY A 177 5.42 -16.63 21.10
C GLY A 177 4.17 -16.57 20.22
N ILE A 178 3.78 -15.38 19.76
CA ILE A 178 2.71 -15.22 18.76
C ILE A 178 3.35 -15.30 17.37
N LEU A 179 2.86 -16.23 16.56
CA LEU A 179 3.34 -16.46 15.21
C LEU A 179 2.48 -15.69 14.22
N GLY A 180 3.08 -15.18 13.15
CA GLY A 180 2.35 -14.72 11.97
C GLY A 180 2.68 -15.57 10.75
N GLY A 181 1.69 -15.82 9.90
CA GLY A 181 1.84 -16.53 8.64
C GLY A 181 0.52 -16.71 7.92
N TRP A 182 0.22 -17.94 7.50
CA TRP A 182 -1.03 -18.28 6.81
C TRP A 182 -1.47 -19.72 7.08
N TYR A 183 -2.75 -20.00 6.85
CA TYR A 183 -3.30 -21.35 6.85
C TYR A 183 -4.25 -21.57 5.66
N ASP A 184 -4.51 -22.83 5.36
CA ASP A 184 -5.42 -23.28 4.32
C ASP A 184 -6.66 -23.94 4.91
N PRO A 185 -7.84 -23.29 4.86
CA PRO A 185 -9.08 -23.84 5.38
C PRO A 185 -9.80 -24.77 4.39
N LEU A 186 -9.28 -24.99 3.19
CA LEU A 186 -9.99 -25.77 2.18
C LEU A 186 -9.71 -27.28 2.33
N PRO A 187 -10.74 -28.13 2.14
CA PRO A 187 -10.57 -29.58 2.14
C PRO A 187 -9.94 -30.11 0.83
N SER A 188 -9.84 -29.27 -0.20
CA SER A 188 -9.18 -29.56 -1.47
C SER A 188 -8.88 -28.26 -2.23
N GLY A 189 -7.72 -28.18 -2.87
CA GLY A 189 -7.22 -26.94 -3.46
C GLY A 189 -6.30 -26.20 -2.50
N THR A 190 -5.87 -24.99 -2.83
CA THR A 190 -5.07 -24.17 -1.91
C THR A 190 -5.65 -22.78 -1.80
N MET A 191 -5.95 -22.34 -0.59
CA MET A 191 -6.28 -20.94 -0.29
C MET A 191 -5.46 -20.47 0.91
N ARG A 192 -4.55 -19.54 0.67
CA ARG A 192 -3.79 -18.92 1.75
C ARG A 192 -4.67 -17.88 2.45
N VAL A 193 -4.86 -18.01 3.75
CA VAL A 193 -5.53 -17.02 4.60
C VAL A 193 -4.50 -16.42 5.54
N PRO A 194 -4.29 -15.09 5.56
CA PRO A 194 -3.35 -14.47 6.50
C PRO A 194 -3.84 -14.75 7.92
N ALA A 195 -2.94 -15.15 8.81
CA ALA A 195 -3.31 -15.49 10.17
C ALA A 195 -2.18 -15.26 11.16
N TYR A 196 -2.56 -15.08 12.42
CA TYR A 196 -1.67 -15.28 13.55
C TYR A 196 -2.02 -16.59 14.27
N MET A 197 -1.03 -17.17 14.93
CA MET A 197 -1.14 -18.47 15.59
C MET A 197 -0.53 -18.42 16.99
N ARG A 198 -1.02 -19.28 17.89
CA ARG A 198 -0.51 -19.44 19.26
C ARG A 198 -0.47 -20.92 19.65
N THR A 199 0.26 -21.21 20.72
CA THR A 199 0.29 -22.52 21.38
C THR A 199 -1.11 -23.03 21.72
N GLY A 200 -1.26 -24.35 21.76
CA GLY A 200 -2.55 -25.04 21.80
C GLY A 200 -3.24 -25.08 20.43
N SER A 201 -2.49 -24.95 19.33
CA SER A 201 -3.01 -24.93 17.95
C SER A 201 -4.13 -23.91 17.71
N VAL A 202 -3.98 -22.71 18.26
CA VAL A 202 -4.96 -21.63 18.08
C VAL A 202 -4.59 -20.81 16.85
N ILE A 203 -5.41 -20.88 15.79
CA ILE A 203 -5.22 -20.15 14.53
C ILE A 203 -6.31 -19.08 14.39
N THR A 204 -5.94 -17.85 14.02
CA THR A 204 -6.91 -16.75 13.85
C THR A 204 -6.59 -15.92 12.61
N SER A 205 -7.59 -15.76 11.74
CA SER A 205 -7.46 -15.03 10.48
C SER A 205 -7.32 -13.51 10.67
N VAL A 206 -6.61 -12.86 9.76
CA VAL A 206 -6.35 -11.42 9.74
C VAL A 206 -6.86 -10.81 8.43
N PRO A 207 -8.00 -10.08 8.45
CA PRO A 207 -9.10 -10.15 9.42
C PRO A 207 -9.90 -11.46 9.29
N ALA A 208 -10.98 -11.60 10.07
CA ALA A 208 -11.81 -12.82 10.15
C ALA A 208 -12.46 -13.26 8.83
N ALA A 209 -12.70 -12.35 7.89
CA ALA A 209 -13.24 -12.69 6.57
C ALA A 209 -12.24 -13.56 5.79
N LEU A 210 -12.72 -14.35 4.82
CA LEU A 210 -11.86 -15.08 3.90
C LEU A 210 -11.39 -14.17 2.75
N PRO A 211 -10.17 -14.36 2.23
CA PRO A 211 -9.68 -13.59 1.09
C PRO A 211 -10.38 -14.03 -0.20
N THR A 212 -10.31 -13.17 -1.21
CA THR A 212 -10.88 -13.40 -2.54
C THR A 212 -9.89 -14.08 -3.49
N LEU A 213 -8.60 -13.77 -3.34
CA LEU A 213 -7.51 -14.41 -4.06
C LEU A 213 -6.98 -15.60 -3.27
N SER A 214 -6.50 -16.64 -3.96
CA SER A 214 -6.08 -17.88 -3.31
C SER A 214 -4.58 -17.96 -2.98
N THR A 215 -3.72 -17.18 -3.65
CA THR A 215 -2.26 -17.37 -3.62
C THR A 215 -1.46 -16.24 -2.96
N VAL A 216 -2.04 -15.04 -2.81
CA VAL A 216 -1.34 -13.82 -2.35
C VAL A 216 -2.00 -13.31 -1.07
N ASN A 217 -1.61 -13.92 0.07
CA ASN A 217 -2.18 -13.66 1.38
C ASN A 217 -1.28 -14.23 2.49
N GLN A 218 -0.75 -13.39 3.37
CA GLN A 218 0.06 -13.82 4.53
C GLN A 218 0.26 -12.68 5.54
N VAL A 219 0.45 -13.04 6.81
CA VAL A 219 1.18 -12.19 7.76
C VAL A 219 2.67 -12.48 7.57
N SER A 220 3.44 -11.49 7.13
CA SER A 220 4.88 -11.63 6.85
C SER A 220 5.73 -11.36 8.09
N ALA A 221 5.34 -10.38 8.93
CA ALA A 221 6.09 -10.01 10.13
C ALA A 221 5.18 -9.54 11.27
N ILE A 222 5.69 -9.66 12.49
CA ILE A 222 5.08 -9.18 13.73
C ILE A 222 6.16 -8.58 14.63
N ASN A 223 5.92 -7.39 15.19
CA ASN A 223 6.82 -6.78 16.16
C ASN A 223 6.40 -7.06 17.61
N ASN A 224 7.22 -6.61 18.58
CA ASN A 224 6.96 -6.86 20.00
C ASN A 224 5.81 -6.02 20.59
N SER A 225 5.30 -5.05 19.84
CA SER A 225 4.06 -4.30 20.16
C SER A 225 2.79 -5.00 19.63
N ASN A 226 2.91 -6.22 19.10
CA ASN A 226 1.85 -6.99 18.47
C ASN A 226 1.25 -6.35 17.21
N VAL A 227 2.05 -5.55 16.51
CA VAL A 227 1.68 -5.00 15.20
C VAL A 227 2.20 -5.96 14.13
N MET A 228 1.28 -6.41 13.27
CA MET A 228 1.53 -7.36 12.20
C MET A 228 1.46 -6.66 10.85
N VAL A 229 2.28 -7.11 9.90
CA VAL A 229 2.26 -6.62 8.52
C VAL A 229 2.28 -7.77 7.54
N GLY A 230 1.77 -7.54 6.34
CA GLY A 230 1.72 -8.54 5.30
C GLY A 230 1.00 -8.06 4.06
N ASP A 231 0.43 -9.01 3.33
CA ASP A 231 -0.47 -8.75 2.22
C ASP A 231 -1.75 -9.58 2.32
N ARG A 232 -2.79 -9.00 1.74
CA ARG A 232 -4.08 -9.64 1.57
C ARG A 232 -4.68 -9.19 0.25
N ASP A 233 -5.12 -10.13 -0.58
CA ASP A 233 -5.74 -9.84 -1.87
C ASP A 233 -4.87 -8.91 -2.75
N GLY A 234 -3.54 -9.02 -2.64
CA GLY A 234 -2.58 -8.21 -3.38
C GLY A 234 -2.34 -6.79 -2.82
N VAL A 235 -2.95 -6.43 -1.69
CA VAL A 235 -2.70 -5.13 -1.03
C VAL A 235 -1.95 -5.31 0.29
N PRO A 236 -1.01 -4.40 0.64
CA PRO A 236 -0.32 -4.46 1.91
C PRO A 236 -1.24 -4.03 3.06
N PHE A 237 -1.03 -4.59 4.25
CA PHE A 237 -1.80 -4.25 5.44
C PHE A 237 -0.93 -4.10 6.69
N ILE A 238 -1.46 -3.36 7.66
CA ILE A 238 -1.03 -3.36 9.06
C ILE A 238 -2.21 -3.79 9.94
N TYR A 239 -1.98 -4.70 10.87
CA TYR A 239 -2.95 -5.14 11.86
C TYR A 239 -2.37 -4.97 13.26
N ASP A 240 -2.98 -4.10 14.07
CA ASP A 240 -2.66 -3.94 15.48
C ASP A 240 -3.56 -4.84 16.31
N LEU A 241 -2.99 -5.93 16.83
CA LEU A 241 -3.71 -6.91 17.64
C LEU A 241 -4.18 -6.33 18.99
N THR A 242 -3.51 -5.30 19.52
CA THR A 242 -3.85 -4.70 20.81
C THR A 242 -5.14 -3.89 20.71
N THR A 243 -5.34 -3.21 19.58
CA THR A 243 -6.52 -2.38 19.32
C THR A 243 -7.56 -3.05 18.43
N ASP A 244 -7.25 -4.21 17.87
CA ASP A 244 -8.03 -4.92 16.84
C ASP A 244 -8.28 -4.06 15.60
N THR A 245 -7.28 -3.26 15.22
CA THR A 245 -7.36 -2.33 14.08
C THR A 245 -6.69 -2.94 12.85
N TYR A 246 -7.45 -3.12 11.77
CA TYR A 246 -6.95 -3.57 10.47
C TYR A 246 -6.95 -2.43 9.45
N THR A 247 -5.78 -2.09 8.92
CA THR A 247 -5.58 -1.01 7.96
C THR A 247 -4.94 -1.56 6.69
N THR A 248 -5.58 -1.32 5.55
CA THR A 248 -5.03 -1.63 4.21
C THR A 248 -4.48 -0.39 3.56
N PHE A 249 -3.47 -0.57 2.71
CA PHE A 249 -2.83 0.49 1.97
C PHE A 249 -3.01 0.32 0.47
N GLN A 250 -2.93 1.43 -0.26
CA GLN A 250 -3.00 1.38 -1.71
C GLN A 250 -1.70 0.80 -2.28
N VAL A 251 -1.83 0.07 -3.39
CA VAL A 251 -0.66 -0.34 -4.18
C VAL A 251 -0.06 0.93 -4.80
N PRO A 252 1.26 1.17 -4.69
CA PRO A 252 1.88 2.34 -5.29
C PRO A 252 1.61 2.43 -6.80
N ALA A 253 1.44 3.64 -7.31
CA ALA A 253 1.14 3.87 -8.72
C ALA A 253 2.18 3.21 -9.65
N GLY A 254 1.70 2.47 -10.64
CA GLY A 254 2.54 1.72 -11.58
C GLY A 254 2.83 0.27 -11.19
N TYR A 255 2.35 -0.19 -10.03
CA TYR A 255 2.45 -1.59 -9.58
C TYR A 255 1.08 -2.26 -9.54
N GLU A 256 1.05 -3.59 -9.64
CA GLU A 256 -0.18 -4.41 -9.68
C GLU A 256 -0.58 -4.93 -8.29
N ASN A 257 0.42 -5.24 -7.45
CA ASN A 257 0.23 -5.64 -6.06
C ASN A 257 1.40 -5.12 -5.21
N ALA A 258 1.22 -5.13 -3.89
CA ALA A 258 2.28 -4.81 -2.95
C ALA A 258 2.12 -5.63 -1.65
N THR A 259 3.24 -5.84 -0.96
CA THR A 259 3.29 -6.55 0.33
C THR A 259 4.26 -5.87 1.27
N PHE A 260 3.96 -5.88 2.56
CA PHE A 260 4.95 -5.64 3.59
C PHE A 260 5.59 -6.97 4.01
N THR A 261 6.91 -6.98 4.05
CA THR A 261 7.74 -8.15 4.38
C THR A 261 8.22 -8.11 5.82
N SER A 262 8.43 -6.91 6.38
CA SER A 262 9.00 -6.73 7.72
C SER A 262 8.52 -5.44 8.38
N ILE A 263 8.55 -5.40 9.71
CA ILE A 263 8.19 -4.24 10.53
C ILE A 263 9.13 -4.11 11.73
N SER A 264 9.60 -2.90 12.00
CA SER A 264 10.42 -2.57 13.17
C SER A 264 9.60 -2.33 14.44
N ASP A 265 10.25 -2.28 15.60
CA ASP A 265 9.58 -1.99 16.88
C ASP A 265 9.06 -0.55 16.99
N ASN A 266 9.67 0.38 16.22
CA ASN A 266 9.16 1.75 16.07
C ASN A 266 8.11 1.90 14.95
N GLY A 267 7.62 0.79 14.36
CA GLY A 267 6.46 0.78 13.48
C GLY A 267 6.74 1.14 12.02
N ILE A 268 8.00 1.09 11.59
CA ILE A 268 8.37 1.26 10.19
C ILE A 268 8.16 -0.07 9.48
N ALA A 269 7.28 -0.10 8.49
CA ALA A 269 7.03 -1.26 7.66
C ALA A 269 7.79 -1.14 6.32
N VAL A 270 8.39 -2.24 5.86
CA VAL A 270 9.11 -2.31 4.58
C VAL A 270 8.57 -3.45 3.74
N GLY A 271 8.79 -3.38 2.43
CA GLY A 271 8.38 -4.45 1.53
C GLY A 271 8.62 -4.11 0.07
N TYR A 272 7.73 -4.54 -0.81
CA TYR A 272 7.84 -4.21 -2.24
C TYR A 272 6.48 -4.05 -2.92
N GLY A 273 6.46 -3.23 -3.97
CA GLY A 273 5.45 -3.28 -5.03
C GLY A 273 5.93 -4.17 -6.17
N GLN A 274 5.01 -4.83 -6.89
CA GLN A 274 5.34 -5.76 -7.98
C GLN A 274 4.51 -5.50 -9.24
N ILE A 275 5.17 -5.63 -10.39
CA ILE A 275 4.56 -5.79 -11.72
C ILE A 275 4.81 -7.24 -12.15
N THR A 276 3.79 -7.94 -12.66
CA THR A 276 3.87 -9.36 -12.99
C THR A 276 3.95 -9.62 -14.50
N PHE A 277 3.60 -8.64 -15.34
CA PHE A 277 3.62 -8.75 -16.80
C PHE A 277 4.43 -7.62 -17.47
N PRO A 278 5.31 -7.92 -18.45
CA PRO A 278 5.64 -9.23 -19.04
C PRO A 278 6.65 -10.08 -18.24
N SER A 279 7.17 -9.55 -17.13
CA SER A 279 8.08 -10.25 -16.21
C SER A 279 7.90 -9.72 -14.79
N ILE A 280 8.27 -10.51 -13.77
CA ILE A 280 8.25 -10.09 -12.37
C ILE A 280 9.31 -9.01 -12.15
N VAL A 281 8.87 -7.80 -11.83
CA VAL A 281 9.70 -6.66 -11.47
C VAL A 281 9.19 -6.09 -10.17
N ARG A 282 10.09 -5.80 -9.23
CA ARG A 282 9.77 -5.25 -7.91
C ARG A 282 10.52 -3.95 -7.65
N ASP A 283 9.97 -3.14 -6.76
CA ASP A 283 10.69 -2.02 -6.17
C ASP A 283 10.35 -1.90 -4.68
N ALA A 284 11.35 -1.52 -3.90
CA ALA A 284 11.23 -1.47 -2.45
C ALA A 284 10.28 -0.35 -2.03
N ILE A 285 9.41 -0.65 -1.07
CA ILE A 285 8.51 0.32 -0.44
C ILE A 285 8.83 0.43 1.05
N VAL A 286 8.51 1.59 1.61
CA VAL A 286 8.58 1.85 3.05
C VAL A 286 7.36 2.64 3.48
N TYR A 287 6.88 2.38 4.69
CA TYR A 287 5.77 3.08 5.31
C TYR A 287 6.06 3.36 6.78
N HIS A 288 5.73 4.57 7.19
CA HIS A 288 5.55 4.98 8.57
C HIS A 288 4.63 6.21 8.53
N PRO A 289 3.76 6.46 9.53
CA PRO A 289 2.88 7.63 9.52
C PRO A 289 3.59 8.98 9.32
N SER A 290 4.88 9.10 9.70
CA SER A 290 5.67 10.31 9.46
C SER A 290 6.06 10.54 7.99
N LEU A 291 5.96 9.50 7.14
CA LEU A 291 6.29 9.55 5.72
C LEU A 291 5.06 9.84 4.85
N GLY A 292 3.85 9.78 5.43
CA GLY A 292 2.59 10.06 4.74
C GLY A 292 1.49 9.02 5.02
N ALA A 293 0.36 9.16 4.32
CA ALA A 293 -0.79 8.27 4.45
C ALA A 293 -0.57 6.88 3.82
N GLN A 294 0.25 6.82 2.77
CA GLN A 294 0.48 5.64 1.93
C GLN A 294 1.95 5.22 1.92
N PRO A 295 2.26 3.95 1.58
CA PRO A 295 3.63 3.50 1.35
C PRO A 295 4.27 4.27 0.20
N VAL A 296 5.54 4.65 0.38
CA VAL A 296 6.33 5.35 -0.64
C VAL A 296 7.45 4.46 -1.14
N LEU A 297 7.96 4.75 -2.34
CA LEU A 297 9.12 4.04 -2.87
C LEU A 297 10.36 4.38 -2.03
N LEU A 298 11.08 3.36 -1.56
CA LEU A 298 12.26 3.55 -0.73
C LEU A 298 13.34 4.38 -1.46
N ARG A 299 13.47 4.22 -2.78
CA ARG A 299 14.37 5.03 -3.60
C ARG A 299 14.03 6.53 -3.61
N THR A 300 12.77 6.91 -3.45
CA THR A 300 12.41 8.34 -3.34
C THR A 300 12.83 8.92 -2.00
N VAL A 301 12.79 8.12 -0.94
CA VAL A 301 13.32 8.49 0.38
C VAL A 301 14.85 8.61 0.33
N LEU A 302 15.54 7.70 -0.35
CA LEU A 302 17.00 7.78 -0.57
C LEU A 302 17.40 9.04 -1.34
N ALA A 303 16.69 9.37 -2.43
CA ALA A 303 16.94 10.60 -3.18
C ALA A 303 16.76 11.86 -2.32
N ALA A 304 15.73 11.89 -1.45
CA ALA A 304 15.55 12.98 -0.50
C ALA A 304 16.73 13.13 0.50
N HIS A 305 17.50 12.07 0.73
CA HIS A 305 18.72 12.05 1.54
C HIS A 305 20.01 12.23 0.71
N GLY A 306 19.89 12.62 -0.56
CA GLY A 306 21.03 12.90 -1.45
C GLY A 306 21.66 11.66 -2.09
N ILE A 307 20.94 10.53 -2.09
CA ILE A 307 21.35 9.30 -2.79
C ILE A 307 20.48 9.18 -4.06
N ASP A 308 20.84 9.98 -5.06
CA ASP A 308 20.03 10.18 -6.29
C ASP A 308 20.07 9.00 -7.27
N SER A 309 21.00 8.06 -7.10
CA SER A 309 21.08 6.86 -7.94
C SER A 309 21.36 5.62 -7.11
N VAL A 310 20.47 4.64 -7.25
CA VAL A 310 20.69 3.27 -6.78
C VAL A 310 21.43 2.55 -7.88
N SER A 311 22.62 2.02 -7.59
CA SER A 311 23.50 1.39 -8.60
C SER A 311 23.16 -0.08 -8.90
N THR A 312 21.90 -0.47 -8.73
CA THR A 312 21.38 -1.81 -9.11
C THR A 312 21.26 -1.92 -10.64
N PHE A 313 21.08 -3.14 -11.16
CA PHE A 313 21.17 -3.37 -12.60
C PHE A 313 20.07 -2.66 -13.43
N ASP A 314 18.87 -2.49 -12.88
CA ASP A 314 17.70 -1.86 -13.52
C ASP A 314 17.33 -0.51 -12.88
N GLY A 315 18.10 -0.05 -11.90
CA GLY A 315 17.84 1.19 -11.15
C GLY A 315 16.70 1.09 -10.13
N LEU A 316 16.17 -0.11 -9.89
CA LEU A 316 15.18 -0.38 -8.84
C LEU A 316 15.82 -1.09 -7.66
N LEU A 317 15.23 -0.98 -6.48
CA LEU A 317 15.75 -1.68 -5.30
C LEU A 317 15.29 -3.14 -5.24
N GLY A 318 14.33 -3.57 -6.07
CA GLY A 318 13.80 -4.94 -6.01
C GLY A 318 13.01 -5.18 -4.73
N THR A 319 13.47 -6.12 -3.90
CA THR A 319 12.78 -6.54 -2.67
C THR A 319 13.47 -5.98 -1.44
N ALA A 320 12.80 -5.15 -0.64
CA ALA A 320 13.17 -4.95 0.77
C ALA A 320 12.59 -6.10 1.58
N ILE A 321 13.43 -6.89 2.23
CA ILE A 321 12.99 -8.10 2.93
C ILE A 321 12.90 -7.92 4.44
N ALA A 322 13.81 -7.14 5.02
CA ALA A 322 13.95 -6.99 6.46
C ALA A 322 14.32 -5.56 6.84
N ILE A 323 13.84 -5.16 8.01
CA ILE A 323 14.22 -3.95 8.72
C ILE A 323 14.64 -4.34 10.14
N SER A 324 15.70 -3.72 10.64
CA SER A 324 16.16 -3.97 12.02
C SER A 324 15.11 -3.50 13.04
N PRO A 325 15.01 -4.14 14.22
CA PRO A 325 14.08 -3.73 15.28
C PRO A 325 14.09 -2.23 15.61
N ASP A 326 15.27 -1.58 15.63
CA ASP A 326 15.42 -0.14 15.87
C ASP A 326 15.01 0.75 14.66
N GLY A 327 14.75 0.15 13.51
CA GLY A 327 14.36 0.83 12.28
C GLY A 327 15.51 1.49 11.50
N ASN A 328 16.76 1.29 11.91
CA ASN A 328 17.91 1.96 11.30
C ASN A 328 18.45 1.27 10.06
N PHE A 329 18.35 -0.05 9.99
CA PHE A 329 18.86 -0.82 8.87
C PHE A 329 17.74 -1.43 8.05
N ILE A 330 17.81 -1.28 6.73
CA ILE A 330 16.92 -1.97 5.78
C ILE A 330 17.81 -2.77 4.83
N CYS A 331 17.47 -4.04 4.58
CA CYS A 331 18.22 -4.88 3.65
C CYS A 331 17.31 -5.60 2.64
N GLY A 332 17.94 -6.10 1.57
CA GLY A 332 17.23 -6.77 0.49
C GLY A 332 18.11 -7.16 -0.68
N TRP A 333 17.48 -7.33 -1.85
CA TRP A 333 18.14 -7.69 -3.10
C TRP A 333 17.44 -7.11 -4.33
N GLU A 334 18.21 -6.93 -5.41
CA GLU A 334 17.71 -6.42 -6.70
C GLU A 334 16.82 -7.41 -7.47
N ASN A 335 16.24 -7.00 -8.61
CA ASN A 335 15.38 -7.87 -9.43
C ASN A 335 16.17 -8.96 -10.17
N ALA A 336 16.45 -10.06 -9.50
CA ALA A 336 16.96 -11.27 -10.10
C ALA A 336 16.49 -12.49 -9.29
N PHE A 337 16.75 -13.69 -9.82
CA PHE A 337 16.59 -14.89 -9.00
C PHE A 337 17.51 -14.79 -7.79
N VAL A 338 16.95 -14.96 -6.59
CA VAL A 338 17.62 -14.61 -5.31
C VAL A 338 19.03 -15.18 -5.14
N ALA A 339 19.32 -16.38 -5.67
CA ALA A 339 20.65 -16.97 -5.58
C ALA A 339 21.71 -16.21 -6.42
N PHE A 340 21.28 -15.48 -7.44
CA PHE A 340 22.12 -14.67 -8.33
C PHE A 340 21.92 -13.17 -8.13
N ALA A 341 20.97 -12.76 -7.29
CA ALA A 341 20.68 -11.36 -7.03
C ALA A 341 21.76 -10.73 -6.16
N SER A 342 22.19 -9.54 -6.53
CA SER A 342 23.05 -8.73 -5.68
C SER A 342 22.24 -8.18 -4.51
N GLY A 343 22.77 -8.32 -3.30
CA GLY A 343 22.16 -7.74 -2.11
C GLY A 343 22.43 -6.25 -1.97
N TRP A 344 21.67 -5.61 -1.11
CA TRP A 344 21.92 -4.24 -0.67
C TRP A 344 21.49 -4.03 0.77
N VAL A 345 22.09 -3.03 1.41
CA VAL A 345 21.77 -2.62 2.78
C VAL A 345 21.86 -1.10 2.91
N ILE A 346 20.93 -0.52 3.64
CA ILE A 346 20.86 0.90 3.96
C ILE A 346 20.98 1.07 5.46
N ASN A 347 21.76 2.04 5.91
CA ASN A 347 21.74 2.55 7.28
C ASN A 347 21.20 3.99 7.26
N PHE A 348 20.07 4.22 7.92
CA PHE A 348 19.47 5.55 8.04
C PHE A 348 20.00 6.37 9.21
N SER A 349 20.64 5.76 10.21
CA SER A 349 21.20 6.46 11.36
C SER A 349 20.22 7.46 12.00
N ASP A 350 19.04 6.97 12.32
CA ASP A 350 17.90 7.66 12.93
C ASP A 350 17.25 8.75 12.05
N SER A 351 17.60 8.84 10.76
CA SER A 351 17.06 9.87 9.85
C SER A 351 15.85 9.45 9.00
N LEU A 352 15.44 8.17 9.07
CA LEU A 352 14.32 7.67 8.24
C LEU A 352 12.98 8.31 8.63
N ILE A 353 12.74 8.46 9.93
CA ILE A 353 11.48 8.98 10.45
C ILE A 353 11.72 10.23 11.31
N SER A 354 10.71 11.07 11.40
CA SER A 354 10.70 12.20 12.35
C SER A 354 10.00 11.79 13.64
N ASP A 355 10.48 12.31 14.77
CA ASP A 355 9.82 12.22 16.08
C ASP A 355 8.58 13.12 16.20
N CYS A 356 8.44 14.08 15.28
CA CYS A 356 7.35 15.04 15.20
C CYS A 356 6.63 14.92 13.86
N TYR A 357 5.46 14.31 13.86
CA TYR A 357 4.64 14.14 12.67
C TYR A 357 3.13 14.22 12.94
N ALA A 358 2.38 14.46 11.87
CA ALA A 358 0.93 14.36 11.87
C ALA A 358 0.50 13.07 11.17
N THR A 359 -0.33 12.26 11.83
CA THR A 359 -0.87 11.03 11.24
C THR A 359 -1.97 11.37 10.24
N CYS A 360 -1.71 11.14 8.96
CA CYS A 360 -2.68 11.42 7.91
C CYS A 360 -3.91 10.51 8.00
N PRO A 361 -5.11 11.06 7.71
CA PRO A 361 -6.21 10.25 7.24
C PRO A 361 -5.79 9.38 6.05
N GLN A 362 -6.42 8.22 5.92
CA GLN A 362 -6.33 7.45 4.69
C GLN A 362 -7.04 8.18 3.55
N ASP A 363 -6.67 7.86 2.32
CA ASP A 363 -7.36 8.38 1.15
C ASP A 363 -8.84 7.99 1.19
N ILE A 364 -9.71 8.93 0.80
CA ILE A 364 -11.16 8.76 0.77
C ILE A 364 -11.58 8.58 -0.67
N VAL A 365 -12.22 7.46 -0.97
CA VAL A 365 -12.90 7.24 -2.25
C VAL A 365 -14.39 7.18 -1.96
N ASP A 366 -15.15 8.06 -2.60
CA ASP A 366 -16.59 8.14 -2.44
C ASP A 366 -17.26 8.41 -3.79
N VAL A 367 -18.54 8.09 -3.89
CA VAL A 367 -19.36 8.31 -5.08
C VAL A 367 -20.37 9.40 -4.78
N SER A 368 -20.58 10.29 -5.75
CA SER A 368 -21.66 11.28 -5.72
C SER A 368 -22.28 11.45 -7.09
N LEU A 369 -23.57 11.16 -7.16
CA LEU A 369 -24.41 11.26 -8.37
C LEU A 369 -25.04 12.64 -8.52
N THR A 370 -24.91 13.47 -7.49
CA THR A 370 -25.53 14.79 -7.38
C THR A 370 -24.48 15.91 -7.46
N GLY A 371 -23.29 15.61 -8.01
CA GLY A 371 -22.17 16.55 -8.06
C GLY A 371 -21.43 16.66 -6.72
N PRO A 372 -20.98 17.86 -6.30
CA PRO A 372 -20.17 18.01 -5.09
C PRO A 372 -20.83 17.46 -3.81
N LYS A 373 -20.07 16.78 -2.94
CA LYS A 373 -20.55 16.09 -1.73
C LYS A 373 -19.85 16.59 -0.48
N VAL A 374 -20.57 16.67 0.65
CA VAL A 374 -19.94 16.99 1.94
C VAL A 374 -19.13 15.80 2.44
N ILE A 375 -17.83 15.98 2.62
CA ILE A 375 -16.92 14.92 3.12
C ILE A 375 -16.44 15.29 4.52
N ASN A 376 -16.58 14.34 5.45
CA ASN A 376 -16.05 14.46 6.81
C ASN A 376 -14.84 13.55 6.96
N TYR A 377 -13.75 14.11 7.49
CA TYR A 377 -12.54 13.38 7.84
C TYR A 377 -11.98 13.87 9.19
N THR A 378 -11.18 13.04 9.83
CA THR A 378 -10.52 13.39 11.11
C THR A 378 -9.36 14.34 10.86
N ILE A 379 -9.28 15.44 11.61
CA ILE A 379 -8.11 16.33 11.57
C ILE A 379 -6.87 15.51 11.99
N PRO A 380 -5.75 15.56 11.26
CA PRO A 380 -4.57 14.73 11.55
C PRO A 380 -4.13 14.80 13.02
N PRO A 381 -4.14 13.67 13.75
CA PRO A 381 -3.57 13.59 15.09
C PRO A 381 -2.07 13.89 15.08
N ILE A 382 -1.55 14.44 16.17
CA ILE A 382 -0.14 14.84 16.29
C ILE A 382 0.59 13.87 17.20
N THR A 383 1.75 13.39 16.74
CA THR A 383 2.76 12.74 17.56
C THR A 383 4.00 13.62 17.54
N CYS A 384 4.31 14.31 18.64
CA CYS A 384 5.48 15.20 18.71
C CYS A 384 5.88 15.46 20.16
N SER A 385 6.71 14.58 20.74
CA SER A 385 7.16 14.71 22.13
C SER A 385 8.13 15.87 22.34
N GLY A 386 8.93 16.21 21.32
CA GLY A 386 9.91 17.29 21.38
C GLY A 386 9.30 18.69 21.32
N ASN A 387 8.06 18.83 20.86
CA ASN A 387 7.38 20.12 20.74
C ASN A 387 5.89 20.02 21.12
N PRO A 388 5.57 20.08 22.43
CA PRO A 388 4.19 19.92 22.91
C PRO A 388 3.21 21.01 22.45
N SER A 389 3.73 22.14 21.94
CA SER A 389 2.94 23.26 21.44
C SER A 389 2.71 23.19 19.93
N ALA A 390 3.20 22.14 19.26
CA ALA A 390 3.00 21.96 17.83
C ALA A 390 1.51 21.81 17.50
N SER A 391 1.11 22.30 16.33
CA SER A 391 -0.28 22.27 15.88
C SER A 391 -0.36 21.98 14.39
N VAL A 392 -1.48 21.38 13.96
CA VAL A 392 -1.74 21.13 12.54
C VAL A 392 -2.54 22.27 11.94
N VAL A 393 -2.11 22.72 10.76
CA VAL A 393 -2.78 23.76 9.98
C VAL A 393 -3.08 23.23 8.58
N LEU A 394 -4.28 23.49 8.07
CA LEU A 394 -4.65 23.15 6.69
C LEU A 394 -3.83 24.04 5.75
N ALA A 395 -2.97 23.43 4.95
CA ALA A 395 -2.07 24.11 4.02
C ALA A 395 -2.70 24.25 2.64
N SER A 396 -3.35 23.19 2.14
CA SER A 396 -4.06 23.18 0.86
C SER A 396 -5.22 22.18 0.86
N GLY A 397 -6.15 22.31 -0.09
CA GLY A 397 -7.36 21.49 -0.18
C GLY A 397 -8.56 22.05 0.60
N LEU A 398 -9.49 21.18 0.96
CA LEU A 398 -10.76 21.55 1.62
C LEU A 398 -10.83 20.96 3.03
N ALA A 399 -11.34 21.75 3.98
CA ALA A 399 -11.51 21.35 5.37
C ALA A 399 -12.58 20.26 5.54
N SER A 400 -12.46 19.44 6.59
CA SER A 400 -13.48 18.46 6.97
C SER A 400 -14.86 19.12 7.14
N GLY A 401 -15.89 18.51 6.58
CA GLY A 401 -17.25 19.05 6.53
C GLY A 401 -17.51 20.03 5.38
N SER A 402 -16.54 20.26 4.49
CA SER A 402 -16.73 21.08 3.28
C SER A 402 -17.35 20.27 2.13
N LEU A 403 -17.87 20.98 1.12
CA LEU A 403 -18.38 20.41 -0.12
C LEU A 403 -17.22 20.15 -1.10
N PHE A 404 -16.87 18.88 -1.32
CA PHE A 404 -15.83 18.46 -2.25
C PHE A 404 -16.37 18.31 -3.67
N PRO A 405 -15.69 18.84 -4.70
CA PRO A 405 -16.11 18.66 -6.09
C PRO A 405 -15.89 17.22 -6.58
N ILE A 406 -16.58 16.84 -7.65
CA ILE A 406 -16.27 15.62 -8.41
C ILE A 406 -14.83 15.69 -8.92
N GLY A 407 -14.12 14.57 -8.87
CA GLY A 407 -12.72 14.42 -9.20
C GLY A 407 -11.84 14.21 -7.95
N THR A 408 -10.54 14.44 -8.12
CA THR A 408 -9.56 14.26 -7.04
C THR A 408 -9.20 15.60 -6.42
N THR A 409 -9.40 15.72 -5.11
CA THR A 409 -8.91 16.83 -4.30
C THR A 409 -7.77 16.34 -3.40
N LEU A 410 -6.57 16.91 -3.56
CA LEU A 410 -5.48 16.69 -2.62
C LEU A 410 -5.67 17.60 -1.39
N VAL A 411 -5.67 17.02 -0.20
CA VAL A 411 -5.73 17.75 1.07
C VAL A 411 -4.38 17.66 1.74
N GLU A 412 -3.84 18.80 2.17
CA GLU A 412 -2.52 18.90 2.79
C GLU A 412 -2.59 19.64 4.11
N TYR A 413 -2.00 19.05 5.14
CA TYR A 413 -1.81 19.64 6.46
C TYR A 413 -0.33 19.77 6.76
N ASN A 414 0.04 20.91 7.36
CA ASN A 414 1.37 21.11 7.93
C ASN A 414 1.30 21.01 9.45
N LEU A 415 2.18 20.22 10.04
CA LEU A 415 2.52 20.31 11.45
C LEU A 415 3.51 21.46 11.63
N VAL A 416 3.13 22.47 12.42
CA VAL A 416 3.96 23.66 12.66
C VAL A 416 4.29 23.83 14.13
N ASP A 417 5.50 24.33 14.41
CA ASP A 417 5.91 24.75 15.76
C ASP A 417 5.26 26.08 16.17
N SER A 418 5.55 26.53 17.40
CA SER A 418 5.06 27.81 17.93
C SER A 418 5.53 29.05 17.16
N ASN A 419 6.56 28.91 16.32
CA ASN A 419 7.10 29.98 15.48
C ASN A 419 6.56 29.92 14.04
N GLY A 420 5.69 28.94 13.73
CA GLY A 420 5.15 28.71 12.38
C GLY A 420 6.11 27.96 11.45
N THR A 421 7.16 27.34 11.98
CA THR A 421 8.11 26.50 11.23
C THR A 421 7.48 25.15 10.97
N ILE A 422 7.50 24.68 9.72
CA ILE A 422 6.97 23.36 9.33
C ILE A 422 7.92 22.28 9.85
N LEU A 423 7.40 21.39 10.69
CA LEU A 423 8.11 20.24 11.25
C LEU A 423 7.88 18.98 10.41
N ASN A 424 6.66 18.81 9.90
CA ASN A 424 6.24 17.68 9.06
C ASN A 424 5.04 18.13 8.22
N SER A 425 4.87 17.50 7.06
CA SER A 425 3.72 17.70 6.19
C SER A 425 3.07 16.35 5.92
N CYS A 426 1.75 16.38 5.80
CA CYS A 426 0.91 15.22 5.65
C CYS A 426 -0.14 15.52 4.58
N SER A 427 -0.33 14.60 3.63
CA SER A 427 -1.37 14.73 2.62
C SER A 427 -2.11 13.42 2.35
N PHE A 428 -3.36 13.57 1.93
CA PHE A 428 -4.24 12.48 1.51
C PHE A 428 -5.19 12.99 0.41
N SER A 429 -5.71 12.07 -0.39
CA SER A 429 -6.60 12.35 -1.50
C SER A 429 -8.06 12.09 -1.12
N VAL A 430 -8.94 12.96 -1.58
CA VAL A 430 -10.39 12.72 -1.63
C VAL A 430 -10.76 12.58 -3.10
N VAL A 431 -11.13 11.38 -3.51
CA VAL A 431 -11.59 11.05 -4.85
C VAL A 431 -13.10 10.91 -4.79
N LEU A 432 -13.80 11.86 -5.39
CA LEU A 432 -15.25 11.81 -5.53
C LEU A 432 -15.58 11.47 -6.98
N THR A 433 -16.02 10.26 -7.27
CA THR A 433 -16.41 9.88 -8.63
C THR A 433 -17.88 10.10 -8.87
N ASP A 434 -18.20 10.47 -10.10
CA ASP A 434 -19.55 10.33 -10.64
C ASP A 434 -19.70 8.90 -11.20
N ASN A 435 -20.85 8.25 -11.00
CA ASN A 435 -21.09 6.87 -11.45
C ASN A 435 -21.89 6.79 -12.74
N TYR A 436 -22.30 7.91 -13.35
CA TYR A 436 -23.03 7.80 -14.62
C TYR A 436 -22.11 7.30 -15.73
N CYS A 437 -22.52 6.24 -16.44
CA CYS A 437 -21.78 5.67 -17.56
C CYS A 437 -21.51 6.72 -18.66
N GLU A 438 -20.30 6.81 -19.22
CA GLU A 438 -20.11 7.65 -20.41
C GLU A 438 -20.79 7.00 -21.63
N PRO A 439 -21.60 7.76 -22.40
CA PRO A 439 -22.25 7.20 -23.58
C PRO A 439 -21.20 6.80 -24.62
N SER A 440 -21.26 5.54 -25.08
CA SER A 440 -20.44 5.04 -26.18
C SER A 440 -20.78 5.77 -27.49
N SER A 441 -19.78 6.06 -28.34
CA SER A 441 -19.97 6.85 -29.56
C SER A 441 -21.14 6.36 -30.42
N ILE A 442 -22.02 7.29 -30.79
CA ILE A 442 -23.32 6.96 -31.38
C ILE A 442 -23.22 6.82 -32.91
N ASN A 443 -22.31 7.53 -33.61
CA ASN A 443 -21.94 7.34 -35.03
C ASN A 443 -20.87 8.37 -35.45
N ASN A 444 -20.01 8.05 -36.44
CA ASN A 444 -18.92 8.93 -36.93
C ASN A 444 -19.36 10.24 -37.66
N VAL A 445 -20.63 10.65 -37.55
CA VAL A 445 -21.15 11.90 -38.13
C VAL A 445 -21.95 12.62 -37.06
N ALA A 446 -21.37 13.70 -36.52
CA ALA A 446 -22.03 14.53 -35.53
C ALA A 446 -23.27 15.23 -36.13
N GLU A 447 -24.42 15.01 -35.48
CA GLU A 447 -25.66 15.70 -35.75
C GLU A 447 -26.11 16.39 -34.44
N PRO A 448 -25.56 17.56 -34.11
CA PRO A 448 -25.67 18.12 -32.77
C PRO A 448 -27.08 18.55 -32.39
N ILE A 449 -27.37 18.43 -31.09
CA ILE A 449 -28.45 19.15 -30.43
C ILE A 449 -28.00 20.61 -30.30
N THR A 450 -28.86 21.56 -30.63
CA THR A 450 -28.54 23.01 -30.65
C THR A 450 -29.34 23.82 -29.64
N LEU A 451 -30.41 23.25 -29.08
CA LEU A 451 -31.18 23.84 -27.99
C LEU A 451 -31.69 22.74 -27.06
N VAL A 452 -31.48 22.95 -25.76
CA VAL A 452 -32.22 22.29 -24.67
C VAL A 452 -32.78 23.40 -23.79
N SER A 453 -34.10 23.49 -23.67
CA SER A 453 -34.74 24.42 -22.75
C SER A 453 -35.87 23.74 -21.98
N VAL A 454 -35.82 23.82 -20.66
CA VAL A 454 -36.80 23.22 -19.74
C VAL A 454 -36.76 23.99 -18.43
N ALA A 455 -37.94 24.29 -17.85
CA ALA A 455 -38.05 25.14 -16.67
C ALA A 455 -37.31 26.49 -16.85
N ASP A 456 -36.32 26.79 -16.02
CA ASP A 456 -35.44 27.96 -16.12
C ASP A 456 -34.11 27.67 -16.85
N LEU A 457 -33.85 26.42 -17.24
CA LEU A 457 -32.71 26.04 -18.07
C LEU A 457 -32.95 26.44 -19.53
N ASN A 458 -31.98 27.11 -20.13
CA ASN A 458 -31.98 27.47 -21.55
C ASN A 458 -30.55 27.45 -22.11
N ASN A 459 -30.16 26.31 -22.69
CA ASN A 459 -28.82 26.09 -23.23
C ASN A 459 -28.84 26.01 -24.76
N THR A 460 -28.08 26.88 -25.43
CA THR A 460 -27.85 26.85 -26.87
C THR A 460 -26.40 26.45 -27.18
N SER A 461 -26.23 25.46 -28.05
CA SER A 461 -24.94 24.90 -28.47
C SER A 461 -24.75 25.02 -29.99
N SER A 462 -23.52 24.82 -30.47
CA SER A 462 -23.20 25.01 -31.88
C SER A 462 -23.76 23.89 -32.76
N GLU A 463 -24.38 24.29 -33.87
CA GLU A 463 -24.78 23.41 -34.98
C GLU A 463 -23.59 22.80 -35.74
N SER A 464 -22.37 23.26 -35.47
CA SER A 464 -21.14 22.83 -36.12
C SER A 464 -20.24 21.96 -35.23
N SER A 465 -20.74 21.56 -34.06
CA SER A 465 -20.04 20.63 -33.16
C SER A 465 -19.72 19.33 -33.88
N VAL A 466 -18.51 18.82 -33.64
CA VAL A 466 -18.01 17.54 -34.17
C VAL A 466 -17.92 16.46 -33.09
N LEU A 467 -18.39 16.77 -31.87
CA LEU A 467 -18.38 15.85 -30.75
C LEU A 467 -19.67 15.04 -30.74
N ASP A 468 -19.55 13.73 -30.52
CA ASP A 468 -20.72 12.83 -30.38
C ASP A 468 -21.38 12.96 -29.00
N TYR A 469 -20.64 13.48 -28.02
CA TYR A 469 -21.08 13.74 -26.65
C TYR A 469 -20.53 15.10 -26.19
N GLU A 470 -21.41 15.93 -25.62
CA GLU A 470 -21.08 17.23 -25.05
C GLU A 470 -21.56 17.30 -23.60
N ASP A 471 -20.68 17.72 -22.70
CA ASP A 471 -20.97 17.88 -21.28
C ASP A 471 -21.42 19.32 -20.96
N PHE A 472 -22.65 19.45 -20.47
CA PHE A 472 -23.24 20.70 -20.01
C PHE A 472 -23.70 20.65 -18.55
N THR A 473 -23.15 19.75 -17.73
CA THR A 473 -23.53 19.55 -16.31
C THR A 473 -23.33 20.79 -15.43
N SER A 474 -22.53 21.77 -15.87
CA SER A 474 -22.41 23.07 -15.20
C SER A 474 -23.65 23.97 -15.31
N ILE A 475 -24.60 23.65 -16.19
CA ILE A 475 -25.84 24.40 -16.40
C ILE A 475 -26.97 23.73 -15.62
N ILE A 476 -27.58 24.48 -14.69
CA ILE A 476 -28.58 23.97 -13.76
C ILE A 476 -29.98 24.46 -14.16
N GLY A 477 -30.94 23.54 -14.16
CA GLY A 477 -32.38 23.83 -14.20
C GLY A 477 -33.06 23.43 -12.90
N ASN A 478 -33.93 24.28 -12.38
CA ASN A 478 -34.66 24.08 -11.14
C ASN A 478 -36.08 23.57 -11.43
N VAL A 479 -36.46 22.46 -10.78
CA VAL A 479 -37.77 21.84 -10.90
C VAL A 479 -38.35 21.50 -9.52
N GLU A 480 -39.67 21.40 -9.43
CA GLU A 480 -40.40 21.03 -8.21
C GLU A 480 -41.02 19.62 -8.37
N ILE A 481 -40.99 18.83 -7.29
CA ILE A 481 -41.64 17.51 -7.22
C ILE A 481 -43.15 17.66 -7.52
N ASP A 482 -43.74 16.67 -8.20
CA ASP A 482 -45.15 16.66 -8.62
C ASP A 482 -45.54 17.79 -9.60
N SER A 483 -44.55 18.41 -10.25
CA SER A 483 -44.77 19.43 -11.29
C SER A 483 -44.40 18.93 -12.68
N SER A 484 -44.97 19.59 -13.71
CA SER A 484 -44.71 19.28 -15.11
C SER A 484 -44.25 20.52 -15.87
N TYR A 485 -43.21 20.36 -16.67
CA TYR A 485 -42.56 21.43 -17.44
C TYR A 485 -42.63 21.13 -18.93
N THR A 486 -42.87 22.17 -19.74
CA THR A 486 -42.70 22.07 -21.19
C THR A 486 -41.22 22.17 -21.51
N ALA A 487 -40.67 21.12 -22.12
CA ALA A 487 -39.29 21.09 -22.62
C ALA A 487 -39.27 21.31 -24.13
N THR A 488 -38.33 22.11 -24.63
CA THR A 488 -38.16 22.47 -26.04
C THR A 488 -36.78 22.09 -26.53
N PHE A 489 -36.72 21.46 -27.72
CA PHE A 489 -35.48 20.97 -28.31
C PHE A 489 -35.32 21.39 -29.77
N LYS A 490 -34.07 21.63 -30.17
CA LYS A 490 -33.64 21.83 -31.57
C LYS A 490 -32.38 21.03 -31.86
N GLY A 491 -32.16 20.68 -33.13
CA GLY A 491 -30.94 20.00 -33.54
C GLY A 491 -30.82 19.91 -35.06
N LEU A 492 -29.60 19.70 -35.54
CA LEU A 492 -29.29 19.51 -36.96
C LEU A 492 -29.72 18.09 -37.40
N THR A 493 -30.33 17.95 -38.58
CA THR A 493 -30.74 16.65 -39.13
C THR A 493 -30.00 16.23 -40.40
N ASN A 494 -29.02 17.01 -40.87
CA ASN A 494 -28.20 16.74 -42.07
C ASN A 494 -29.00 16.31 -43.32
N GLY A 495 -30.15 16.95 -43.54
CA GLY A 495 -31.05 16.70 -44.67
C GLY A 495 -32.46 16.34 -44.21
N ASN A 496 -33.24 15.79 -45.14
CA ASN A 496 -34.66 15.48 -44.92
C ASN A 496 -34.85 14.15 -44.17
N TYR A 497 -34.34 14.11 -42.94
CA TYR A 497 -34.37 12.97 -42.04
C TYR A 497 -35.09 13.34 -40.74
N GLU A 498 -35.95 12.45 -40.26
CA GLU A 498 -36.64 12.62 -38.98
C GLU A 498 -35.73 12.14 -37.83
N ASN A 499 -35.46 13.04 -36.89
CA ASN A 499 -34.65 12.83 -35.71
C ASN A 499 -35.52 12.95 -34.47
N PHE A 500 -35.43 11.96 -33.58
CA PHE A 500 -36.22 11.90 -32.34
C PHE A 500 -35.37 12.39 -31.16
N PHE A 501 -36.02 12.98 -30.16
CA PHE A 501 -35.40 13.38 -28.90
C PHE A 501 -35.94 12.54 -27.76
N ARG A 502 -35.05 12.10 -26.89
CA ARG A 502 -35.40 11.46 -25.62
C ARG A 502 -34.61 12.09 -24.49
N VAL A 503 -35.29 12.31 -23.37
CA VAL A 503 -34.70 12.80 -22.13
C VAL A 503 -34.69 11.67 -21.11
N TYR A 504 -33.57 11.60 -20.39
CA TYR A 504 -33.41 10.76 -19.22
C TYR A 504 -33.11 11.64 -18.01
N VAL A 505 -33.74 11.38 -16.87
CA VAL A 505 -33.43 12.07 -15.60
C VAL A 505 -33.42 11.04 -14.49
N ASP A 506 -32.33 10.97 -13.73
CA ASP A 506 -32.16 10.03 -12.60
C ASP A 506 -32.86 10.58 -11.35
N TRP A 507 -34.19 10.46 -11.31
CA TRP A 507 -34.96 11.08 -10.23
C TRP A 507 -34.71 10.41 -8.88
N ASN A 508 -34.37 9.12 -8.90
CA ASN A 508 -34.15 8.33 -7.70
C ASN A 508 -32.68 8.44 -7.18
N GLN A 509 -31.79 9.05 -7.96
CA GLN A 509 -30.37 9.25 -7.70
C GLN A 509 -29.63 7.91 -7.44
N ASP A 510 -29.92 6.89 -8.23
CA ASP A 510 -29.28 5.57 -8.13
C ASP A 510 -28.16 5.35 -9.17
N GLY A 511 -27.99 6.29 -10.10
CA GLY A 511 -26.96 6.29 -11.13
C GLY A 511 -27.36 5.54 -12.41
N TYR A 512 -28.56 4.95 -12.43
CA TYR A 512 -29.13 4.27 -13.57
C TYR A 512 -30.28 5.08 -14.15
N PHE A 513 -30.53 4.91 -15.45
CA PHE A 513 -31.66 5.52 -16.14
C PHE A 513 -32.59 4.41 -16.64
N ASN A 514 -32.95 3.47 -15.77
CA ASN A 514 -33.64 2.25 -16.16
C ASN A 514 -35.14 2.27 -15.82
N ASP A 515 -35.56 3.15 -14.92
CA ASP A 515 -36.94 3.25 -14.48
C ASP A 515 -37.85 3.88 -15.55
N SER A 516 -39.14 3.59 -15.48
CA SER A 516 -40.11 4.04 -16.47
C SER A 516 -40.45 5.52 -16.37
N ASP A 517 -40.36 6.09 -15.16
CA ASP A 517 -40.55 7.50 -14.84
C ASP A 517 -39.29 8.34 -15.05
N GLU A 518 -38.20 7.74 -15.51
CA GLU A 518 -36.95 8.44 -15.81
C GLU A 518 -36.75 8.66 -17.32
N LYS A 519 -37.71 8.26 -18.15
CA LYS A 519 -37.60 8.22 -19.61
C LYS A 519 -38.73 8.97 -20.28
N TYR A 520 -38.39 9.95 -21.10
CA TYR A 520 -39.39 10.83 -21.72
C TYR A 520 -39.13 10.99 -23.22
N ASP A 521 -40.10 10.58 -24.03
CA ASP A 521 -40.10 10.86 -25.46
C ASP A 521 -40.52 12.31 -25.72
N MET A 522 -39.63 13.09 -26.34
CA MET A 522 -39.78 14.54 -26.52
C MET A 522 -40.15 14.92 -27.96
N GLY A 523 -40.59 13.96 -28.77
CA GLY A 523 -40.99 14.16 -30.17
C GLY A 523 -39.82 14.18 -31.14
N SER A 524 -40.04 14.72 -32.34
CA SER A 524 -39.07 14.71 -33.44
C SER A 524 -38.97 16.04 -34.19
N VAL A 525 -37.87 16.21 -34.92
CA VAL A 525 -37.68 17.28 -35.92
C VAL A 525 -37.24 16.67 -37.25
N THR A 526 -37.59 17.33 -38.35
CA THR A 526 -37.27 16.86 -39.71
C THR A 526 -36.77 18.02 -40.57
N ASN A 527 -35.71 17.78 -41.33
CA ASN A 527 -35.14 18.76 -42.26
C ASN A 527 -34.74 20.08 -41.58
N SER A 528 -34.13 19.99 -40.39
CA SER A 528 -33.68 21.15 -39.61
C SER A 528 -32.20 21.42 -39.79
N THR A 529 -31.84 22.70 -39.89
CA THR A 529 -30.48 23.23 -39.86
C THR A 529 -29.95 23.43 -38.44
N GLY A 530 -30.72 23.10 -37.40
CA GLY A 530 -30.39 23.32 -35.99
C GLY A 530 -30.57 24.78 -35.52
N ILE A 531 -30.41 25.76 -36.41
CA ILE A 531 -30.57 27.20 -36.11
C ILE A 531 -31.82 27.82 -36.72
N ASP A 532 -32.57 27.09 -37.54
CA ASP A 532 -33.86 27.51 -38.10
C ASP A 532 -34.99 27.58 -37.03
N THR A 533 -36.23 27.77 -37.46
CA THR A 533 -37.40 27.83 -36.57
C THR A 533 -37.99 26.46 -36.24
N ILE A 534 -37.40 25.36 -36.74
CA ILE A 534 -37.91 24.01 -36.52
C ILE A 534 -37.47 23.55 -35.12
N GLN A 535 -38.44 23.09 -34.34
CA GLN A 535 -38.24 22.64 -32.98
C GLN A 535 -39.30 21.60 -32.62
N THR A 536 -39.04 20.85 -31.56
CA THR A 536 -40.02 19.96 -30.95
C THR A 536 -40.22 20.29 -29.48
N THR A 537 -41.35 19.88 -28.93
CA THR A 537 -41.71 20.12 -27.53
C THR A 537 -42.28 18.86 -26.91
N GLY A 538 -41.91 18.58 -25.65
CA GLY A 538 -42.48 17.51 -24.85
C GLY A 538 -42.75 17.96 -23.42
N THR A 539 -43.34 17.08 -22.61
CA THR A 539 -43.60 17.34 -21.19
C THR A 539 -42.64 16.53 -20.34
N LEU A 540 -41.86 17.21 -19.50
CA LEU A 540 -41.05 16.61 -18.44
C LEU A 540 -41.84 16.68 -17.14
N ALA A 541 -42.34 15.53 -16.66
CA ALA A 541 -43.09 15.44 -15.40
C ALA A 541 -42.19 14.92 -14.29
N VAL A 542 -42.00 15.68 -13.21
CA VAL A 542 -41.18 15.28 -12.06
C VAL A 542 -41.98 14.32 -11.17
N PRO A 543 -41.51 13.09 -10.94
CA PRO A 543 -42.28 12.09 -10.23
C PRO A 543 -42.32 12.33 -8.71
N SER A 544 -43.38 11.86 -8.05
CA SER A 544 -43.61 12.07 -6.60
C SER A 544 -42.54 11.46 -5.68
N ASN A 545 -41.82 10.45 -6.18
CA ASN A 545 -40.74 9.73 -5.52
C ASN A 545 -39.35 10.30 -5.84
N ALA A 546 -39.26 11.39 -6.61
CA ALA A 546 -37.99 12.05 -6.87
C ALA A 546 -37.31 12.48 -5.55
N LEU A 547 -35.99 12.26 -5.46
CA LEU A 547 -35.22 12.71 -4.32
C LEU A 547 -34.86 14.20 -4.46
N VAL A 548 -34.91 14.91 -3.33
CA VAL A 548 -34.50 16.32 -3.28
C VAL A 548 -32.98 16.40 -3.41
N GLY A 549 -32.49 17.18 -4.37
CA GLY A 549 -31.06 17.39 -4.61
C GLY A 549 -30.77 17.71 -6.07
N LEU A 550 -29.50 17.82 -6.42
CA LEU A 550 -29.09 17.84 -7.81
C LEU A 550 -29.24 16.42 -8.39
N THR A 551 -29.67 16.31 -9.64
CA THR A 551 -29.64 15.07 -10.41
C THR A 551 -29.20 15.38 -11.84
N THR A 552 -28.80 14.34 -12.58
CA THR A 552 -28.32 14.46 -13.96
C THR A 552 -29.47 14.25 -14.95
N MET A 553 -29.57 15.18 -15.91
CA MET A 553 -30.41 15.03 -17.10
C MET A 553 -29.54 14.73 -18.32
N ARG A 554 -29.93 13.72 -19.11
CA ARG A 554 -29.33 13.40 -20.41
C ARG A 554 -30.32 13.60 -21.52
N VAL A 555 -29.88 14.20 -22.62
CA VAL A 555 -30.70 14.38 -23.82
C VAL A 555 -30.04 13.67 -24.98
N ILE A 556 -30.76 12.74 -25.60
CA ILE A 556 -30.28 11.98 -26.76
C ILE A 556 -31.12 12.37 -27.98
N LYS A 557 -30.45 12.63 -29.10
CA LYS A 557 -31.07 12.81 -30.41
C LYS A 557 -30.57 11.74 -31.37
N ASN A 558 -31.48 11.00 -31.99
CA ASN A 558 -31.13 9.92 -32.93
C ASN A 558 -31.99 9.89 -34.18
N TYR A 559 -31.38 9.46 -35.29
CA TYR A 559 -32.07 9.10 -36.52
C TYR A 559 -32.76 7.74 -36.35
N LEU A 560 -34.11 7.72 -36.48
CA LEU A 560 -35.00 6.57 -36.26
C LEU A 560 -35.20 6.15 -34.78
N ASN A 561 -36.45 5.83 -34.42
CA ASN A 561 -36.91 5.55 -33.05
C ASN A 561 -36.53 4.13 -32.50
N ILE A 562 -35.45 3.52 -32.99
CA ILE A 562 -35.07 2.12 -32.64
C ILE A 562 -33.75 1.99 -31.87
N HIS A 563 -33.04 3.09 -31.61
CA HIS A 563 -31.72 3.09 -30.95
C HIS A 563 -31.65 4.04 -29.75
N PHE A 564 -32.64 3.99 -28.86
CA PHE A 564 -32.65 4.75 -27.60
C PHE A 564 -32.42 3.84 -26.38
N SER A 565 -31.39 3.01 -26.41
CA SER A 565 -30.93 2.30 -25.21
C SER A 565 -29.59 2.91 -24.78
N LEU A 566 -29.56 3.53 -23.60
CA LEU A 566 -28.34 3.55 -22.81
C LEU A 566 -28.11 2.08 -22.41
N HIS A 567 -27.05 1.46 -22.90
CA HIS A 567 -26.63 0.17 -22.36
C HIS A 567 -25.97 0.41 -21.01
N ASP A 568 -26.35 -0.43 -20.05
CA ASP A 568 -25.92 -0.40 -18.65
C ASP A 568 -24.38 -0.39 -18.50
#